data_AF-A0A7S3M748-F1
#
_entry.id   AF-A0A7S3M748-F1
#
_cell.length_a   1.000
_cell.length_b   1.000
_cell.length_c   1.000
_cell.angle_alpha   90.00
_cell.angle_beta   90.00
_cell.angle_gamma   90.00
#
_symmetry.space_group_name_H-M   'P 1'
#
loop_
_entity.id
_entity.type
_entity.pdbx_description
1 polymer ?
#
loop_
_entity_poly.entity_id
_entity_poly.type
_entity_poly.pdbx_seq_one_letter_code
_entity_poly.pdbx_strand_id
1 'polypeptide(L)'
;NLSVIIEGQSDDAAQHYNELLPFLQGGVDESLMSALPSSCGKKAAERGSFDTMVLEQIGTLFKDKLATLAKAVDEAAPAAEERAADVAAAQAALEAASSAQQAAADALNGAKGAEQDAAAAARAAKDALSAHEPEYAS
;
A
#
# COMPACT_ATOMS: atom_id res chain seq x y z
N ASN A 1 -25.27 -6.05 17.67
CA ASN A 1 -24.77 -5.73 19.03
C ASN A 1 -24.78 -7.01 19.87
N LEU A 2 -23.72 -7.84 19.80
CA LEU A 2 -23.74 -9.21 20.35
C LEU A 2 -24.09 -9.26 21.85
N SER A 3 -23.67 -8.24 22.60
CA SER A 3 -23.96 -8.09 24.04
C SER A 3 -25.47 -8.07 24.34
N VAL A 4 -26.27 -7.37 23.52
CA VAL A 4 -27.74 -7.28 23.66
C VAL A 4 -28.40 -8.64 23.44
N ILE A 5 -27.88 -9.43 22.50
CA ILE A 5 -28.32 -10.81 22.27
C ILE A 5 -27.94 -11.68 23.47
N ILE A 6 -26.70 -11.59 23.95
CA ILE A 6 -26.21 -12.39 25.08
C ILE A 6 -27.01 -12.10 26.35
N GLU A 7 -27.32 -10.83 26.62
CA GLU A 7 -28.11 -10.41 27.78
C GLU A 7 -29.62 -10.70 27.64
N GLY A 8 -30.08 -11.10 26.44
CA GLY A 8 -31.48 -11.44 26.18
C GLY A 8 -32.42 -10.24 26.25
N GLN A 9 -31.91 -9.04 25.98
CA GLN A 9 -32.63 -7.76 25.98
C GLN A 9 -33.00 -7.30 24.56
N SER A 10 -32.99 -8.23 23.60
CA SER A 10 -33.20 -7.91 22.20
C SER A 10 -34.70 -7.84 21.88
N ASP A 11 -35.21 -6.63 21.62
CA ASP A 11 -36.56 -6.43 21.10
C ASP A 11 -36.70 -6.82 19.62
N ASP A 12 -35.58 -6.89 18.87
CA ASP A 12 -35.52 -7.33 17.47
C ASP A 12 -34.37 -8.33 17.22
N ALA A 13 -34.59 -9.55 17.71
CA ALA A 13 -33.60 -10.63 17.59
C ALA A 13 -33.34 -11.06 16.14
N ALA A 14 -34.33 -10.88 15.25
CA ALA A 14 -34.21 -11.21 13.84
C ALA A 14 -33.26 -10.23 13.13
N GLN A 15 -33.38 -8.94 13.41
CA GLN A 15 -32.45 -7.94 12.89
C GLN A 15 -31.01 -8.22 13.36
N HIS A 16 -30.83 -8.45 14.66
CA HIS A 16 -29.48 -8.70 15.19
C HIS A 16 -28.86 -10.00 14.67
N TYR A 17 -29.66 -11.05 14.46
CA TYR A 17 -29.18 -12.26 13.78
C TYR A 17 -28.73 -11.97 12.34
N ASN A 18 -29.51 -11.20 11.59
CA ASN A 18 -29.17 -10.82 10.21
C ASN A 18 -27.87 -10.01 10.12
N GLU A 19 -27.59 -9.18 11.12
CA GLU A 19 -26.33 -8.43 11.23
C GLU A 19 -25.11 -9.35 11.47
N LEU A 20 -25.31 -10.52 12.11
CA LEU A 20 -24.24 -11.47 12.39
C LEU A 20 -23.94 -12.38 11.19
N LEU A 21 -24.94 -12.67 10.35
CA LEU A 21 -24.82 -13.59 9.20
C LEU A 21 -23.56 -13.39 8.34
N PRO A 22 -23.18 -12.15 7.93
CA PRO A 22 -21.99 -11.95 7.10
C PRO A 22 -20.68 -12.41 7.76
N PHE A 23 -20.63 -12.40 9.10
CA PHE A 23 -19.43 -12.76 9.86
C PHE A 23 -19.40 -14.24 10.26
N LEU A 24 -20.51 -14.95 10.09
CA LEU A 24 -20.68 -16.37 10.45
C LEU A 24 -20.49 -17.30 9.24
N GLN A 25 -20.51 -16.77 8.01
CA GLN A 25 -20.31 -17.56 6.79
C GLN A 25 -18.94 -18.25 6.77
N GLY A 26 -18.95 -19.59 6.80
CA GLY A 26 -17.78 -20.45 6.59
C GLY A 26 -16.94 -20.79 7.83
N GLY A 27 -17.36 -20.39 9.04
CA GLY A 27 -16.60 -20.63 10.28
C GLY A 27 -17.35 -21.30 11.42
N VAL A 28 -18.66 -21.52 11.27
CA VAL A 28 -19.54 -22.00 12.35
C VAL A 28 -20.14 -23.35 11.96
N ASP A 29 -20.22 -24.26 12.93
CA ASP A 29 -20.86 -25.56 12.75
C ASP A 29 -22.35 -25.41 12.36
N GLU A 30 -22.82 -26.28 11.47
CA GLU A 30 -24.17 -26.23 10.90
C GLU A 30 -25.27 -26.39 11.97
N SER A 31 -25.00 -27.15 13.04
CA SER A 31 -25.92 -27.30 14.17
C SER A 31 -26.06 -26.00 14.98
N LEU A 32 -24.96 -25.26 15.14
CA LEU A 32 -24.96 -23.95 15.80
C LEU A 32 -25.65 -22.91 14.91
N MET A 33 -25.47 -22.98 13.60
CA MET A 33 -26.19 -22.11 12.65
C MET A 33 -27.68 -22.35 12.59
N SER A 34 -28.09 -23.60 12.73
CA SER A 34 -29.51 -23.95 12.81
C SER A 34 -30.13 -23.50 14.13
N ALA A 35 -29.36 -23.53 15.23
CA ALA A 35 -29.83 -23.16 16.56
C ALA A 35 -29.86 -21.65 16.83
N LEU A 36 -28.90 -20.90 16.25
CA LEU A 36 -28.66 -19.49 16.54
C LEU A 36 -29.89 -18.58 16.39
N PRO A 37 -30.73 -18.69 15.33
CA PRO A 37 -31.93 -17.86 15.22
C PRO A 37 -32.87 -18.02 16.41
N SER A 38 -33.07 -19.27 16.85
CA SER A 38 -33.96 -19.58 17.97
C SER A 38 -33.38 -19.15 19.31
N SER A 39 -32.06 -19.31 19.50
CA SER A 39 -31.37 -18.92 20.74
C SER A 39 -31.29 -17.40 20.90
N CYS A 40 -31.12 -16.66 19.80
CA CYS A 40 -31.17 -15.20 19.78
C CYS A 40 -32.56 -14.64 20.13
N GLY A 41 -33.62 -15.32 19.69
CA GLY A 41 -35.02 -14.88 19.90
C GLY A 41 -35.58 -15.14 21.31
N LYS A 42 -34.94 -16.02 22.09
CA LYS A 42 -35.37 -16.32 23.47
C LYS A 42 -34.87 -15.26 24.45
N LYS A 43 -35.70 -14.92 25.45
CA LYS A 43 -35.26 -14.16 26.63
C LYS A 43 -34.23 -14.95 27.41
N ALA A 44 -33.33 -14.26 28.13
CA ALA A 44 -32.28 -14.92 28.91
C ALA A 44 -32.82 -15.99 29.87
N ALA A 45 -33.95 -15.73 30.53
CA ALA A 45 -34.60 -16.66 31.46
C ALA A 45 -35.24 -17.89 30.78
N GLU A 46 -35.44 -17.87 29.46
CA GLU A 46 -36.09 -18.93 28.68
C GLU A 46 -35.07 -19.79 27.91
N ARG A 47 -33.77 -19.47 28.03
CA ARG A 47 -32.70 -20.19 27.36
C ARG A 47 -32.34 -21.47 28.11
N GLY A 48 -32.28 -22.57 27.37
CA GLY A 48 -31.73 -23.82 27.87
C GLY A 48 -30.19 -23.79 27.91
N SER A 49 -29.60 -24.85 28.45
CA SER A 49 -28.14 -25.06 28.42
C SER A 49 -27.57 -25.00 27.00
N PHE A 50 -28.29 -25.57 26.03
CA PHE A 50 -27.89 -25.56 24.62
C PHE A 50 -27.92 -24.16 24.01
N ASP A 51 -28.97 -23.37 24.25
CA ASP A 51 -29.04 -21.98 23.76
C ASP A 51 -27.90 -21.11 24.32
N THR A 52 -27.54 -21.34 25.58
CA THR A 52 -26.43 -20.65 26.25
C THR A 52 -25.09 -21.02 25.61
N MET A 53 -24.85 -22.31 25.41
CA MET A 53 -23.64 -22.82 24.74
C MET A 53 -23.48 -22.26 23.32
N VAL A 54 -24.56 -22.19 22.54
CA VAL A 54 -24.54 -21.61 21.18
C VAL A 54 -24.06 -20.17 21.20
N LEU A 55 -24.62 -19.33 22.09
CA LEU A 55 -24.23 -17.92 22.19
C LEU A 55 -22.79 -17.73 22.71
N GLU A 56 -22.35 -18.57 23.65
CA GLU A 56 -20.97 -18.57 24.16
C GLU A 56 -19.95 -18.95 23.07
N GLN A 57 -20.26 -19.97 22.27
CA GLN A 57 -19.40 -20.41 21.17
C GLN A 57 -19.29 -19.34 20.08
N ILE A 58 -20.40 -18.69 19.71
CA ILE A 58 -20.36 -17.54 18.79
C ILE A 58 -19.55 -16.38 19.36
N GLY A 59 -19.72 -16.07 20.65
CA GLY A 59 -18.93 -15.03 21.30
C GLY A 59 -17.42 -15.32 21.31
N THR A 60 -17.05 -16.58 21.52
CA THR A 60 -15.64 -17.03 21.46
C THR A 60 -15.10 -16.91 20.03
N LEU A 61 -15.85 -17.39 19.04
CA LEU A 61 -15.46 -17.32 17.64
C LEU A 61 -15.19 -15.88 17.18
N PHE A 62 -16.03 -14.91 17.59
CA PHE A 62 -15.79 -13.52 17.26
C PHE A 62 -14.56 -12.93 17.95
N LYS A 63 -14.30 -13.29 19.22
CA LYS A 63 -13.07 -12.87 19.92
C LYS A 63 -11.83 -13.41 19.23
N ASP A 64 -11.85 -14.69 18.85
CA ASP A 64 -10.73 -15.33 18.17
C ASP A 64 -10.49 -14.73 16.77
N LYS A 65 -11.58 -14.43 16.05
CA LYS A 65 -11.50 -13.78 14.74
C LYS A 65 -10.94 -12.36 14.86
N LEU A 66 -11.38 -11.59 15.86
CA LEU A 66 -10.86 -10.26 16.15
C LEU A 66 -9.36 -10.33 16.47
N ALA A 67 -8.94 -11.25 17.34
CA ALA A 67 -7.53 -11.42 17.70
C ALA A 67 -6.68 -11.81 16.49
N THR A 68 -7.20 -12.70 15.63
CA THR A 68 -6.53 -13.10 14.37
C THR A 68 -6.38 -11.92 13.41
N LEU A 69 -7.42 -11.11 13.24
CA LEU A 69 -7.37 -9.92 12.38
C LEU A 69 -6.42 -8.86 12.94
N ALA A 70 -6.46 -8.60 14.25
CA ALA A 70 -5.53 -7.68 14.91
C ALA A 70 -4.08 -8.12 14.69
N LYS A 71 -3.80 -9.41 14.93
CA LYS A 71 -2.49 -9.99 14.67
C LYS A 71 -2.06 -9.86 13.20
N ALA A 72 -2.97 -10.13 12.25
CA ALA A 72 -2.66 -10.00 10.82
C ALA A 72 -2.35 -8.55 10.43
N VAL A 73 -3.01 -7.57 11.05
CA VAL A 73 -2.70 -6.14 10.86
C VAL A 73 -1.33 -5.80 11.44
N ASP A 74 -1.05 -6.24 12.68
CA ASP A 74 0.22 -6.00 13.35
C ASP A 74 1.41 -6.65 12.59
N GLU A 75 1.22 -7.84 12.05
CA GLU A 75 2.23 -8.54 11.24
C GLU A 75 2.43 -7.90 9.85
N ALA A 76 1.40 -7.25 9.30
CA ALA A 76 1.48 -6.58 8.00
C ALA A 76 2.12 -5.19 8.08
N ALA A 77 2.08 -4.54 9.25
CA ALA A 77 2.58 -3.17 9.43
C ALA A 77 4.09 -3.01 9.11
N PRO A 78 5.01 -3.86 9.60
CA PRO A 78 6.44 -3.74 9.28
C PRO A 78 6.73 -3.82 7.78
N ALA A 79 6.09 -4.78 7.09
CA ALA A 79 6.26 -4.91 5.65
C ALA A 79 5.71 -3.71 4.89
N ALA A 80 4.65 -3.05 5.39
CA ALA A 80 4.13 -1.82 4.79
C ALA A 80 5.11 -0.64 4.97
N GLU A 81 5.71 -0.51 6.16
CA GLU A 81 6.73 0.51 6.45
C GLU A 81 8.00 0.30 5.61
N GLU A 82 8.48 -0.94 5.50
CA GLU A 82 9.63 -1.30 4.65
C GLU A 82 9.38 -0.93 3.18
N ARG A 83 8.21 -1.32 2.64
CA ARG A 83 7.83 -0.96 1.26
C ARG A 83 7.75 0.55 1.06
N ALA A 84 7.26 1.31 2.04
CA ALA A 84 7.21 2.76 1.95
C ALA A 84 8.61 3.38 1.93
N ALA A 85 9.54 2.85 2.74
CA ALA A 85 10.94 3.27 2.76
C ALA A 85 11.65 2.97 1.43
N ASP A 86 11.45 1.76 0.88
CA ASP A 86 12.03 1.37 -0.41
C ASP A 86 11.54 2.25 -1.56
N VAL A 87 10.23 2.57 -1.58
CA VAL A 87 9.66 3.47 -2.59
C VAL A 87 10.27 4.87 -2.47
N ALA A 88 10.40 5.41 -1.26
CA ALA A 88 11.01 6.72 -1.05
C ALA A 88 12.48 6.74 -1.49
N ALA A 89 13.25 5.69 -1.18
CA ALA A 89 14.63 5.54 -1.60
C ALA A 89 14.76 5.46 -3.13
N ALA A 90 13.90 4.68 -3.78
CA ALA A 90 13.88 4.55 -5.24
C ALA A 90 13.50 5.87 -5.94
N GLN A 91 12.54 6.62 -5.39
CA GLN A 91 12.18 7.95 -5.88
C GLN A 91 13.35 8.94 -5.79
N ALA A 92 14.02 8.99 -4.64
CA ALA A 92 15.19 9.85 -4.46
C ALA A 92 16.33 9.48 -5.43
N ALA A 93 16.57 8.18 -5.64
CA ALA A 93 17.58 7.71 -6.59
C ALA A 93 17.23 8.09 -8.04
N LEU A 94 15.94 8.00 -8.41
CA LEU A 94 15.46 8.41 -9.73
C LEU A 94 15.66 9.91 -9.95
N GLU A 95 15.26 10.75 -9.00
CA GLU A 95 15.43 12.20 -9.09
C GLU A 95 16.91 12.59 -9.22
N ALA A 96 17.79 11.98 -8.42
CA ALA A 96 19.22 12.20 -8.51
C ALA A 96 19.80 11.79 -9.88
N ALA A 97 19.39 10.61 -10.39
CA ALA A 97 19.83 10.13 -11.69
C ALA A 97 19.33 11.03 -12.85
N SER A 98 18.08 11.47 -12.80
CA SER A 98 17.51 12.41 -13.78
C SER A 98 18.23 13.76 -13.77
N SER A 99 18.55 14.29 -12.59
CA SER A 99 19.33 15.52 -12.46
C SER A 99 20.74 15.36 -13.04
N ALA A 100 21.43 14.26 -12.72
CA ALA A 100 22.76 13.96 -13.26
C ALA A 100 22.74 13.78 -14.78
N GLN A 101 21.71 13.11 -15.32
CA GLN A 101 21.51 12.96 -16.76
C GLN A 101 21.36 14.32 -17.46
N GLN A 102 20.53 15.21 -16.91
CA GLN A 102 20.32 16.54 -17.47
C GLN A 102 21.62 17.35 -17.45
N ALA A 103 22.34 17.36 -16.32
CA ALA A 103 23.62 18.05 -16.22
C ALA A 103 24.67 17.52 -17.22
N ALA A 104 24.72 16.19 -17.41
CA ALA A 104 25.61 15.57 -18.39
C ALA A 104 25.23 15.93 -19.83
N ALA A 105 23.93 16.00 -20.15
CA ALA A 105 23.44 16.41 -21.45
C ALA A 105 23.81 17.87 -21.75
N ASP A 106 23.63 18.77 -20.78
CA ASP A 106 23.98 20.18 -20.90
C ASP A 106 25.50 20.37 -21.09
N ALA A 107 26.31 19.65 -20.30
CA ALA A 107 27.76 19.66 -20.43
C ALA A 107 28.23 19.16 -21.81
N LEU A 108 27.62 18.08 -22.32
CA LEU A 108 27.92 17.55 -23.65
C LEU A 108 27.59 18.54 -24.75
N ASN A 109 26.43 19.21 -24.66
CA ASN A 109 26.03 20.23 -25.62
C ASN A 109 26.98 21.43 -25.60
N GLY A 110 27.38 21.89 -24.41
CA GLY A 110 28.38 22.94 -24.25
C GLY A 110 29.74 22.57 -24.85
N ALA A 111 30.22 21.36 -24.59
CA ALA A 111 31.48 20.86 -25.14
C ALA A 111 31.46 20.79 -26.68
N LYS A 112 30.34 20.32 -27.27
CA LYS A 112 30.16 20.31 -28.73
C LYS A 112 30.17 21.71 -29.34
N GLY A 113 29.56 22.68 -28.67
CA GLY A 113 29.61 24.08 -29.10
C GLY A 113 31.05 24.61 -29.10
N ALA A 114 31.77 24.42 -27.99
CA ALA A 114 33.16 24.84 -27.87
C ALA A 114 34.09 24.17 -28.89
N GLU A 115 33.87 22.88 -29.19
CA GLU A 115 34.60 22.15 -30.24
C GLU A 115 34.39 22.80 -31.61
N GLN A 116 33.14 23.13 -31.96
CA GLN A 116 32.82 23.77 -33.24
C GLN A 116 33.46 25.16 -33.36
N ASP A 117 33.38 25.97 -32.31
CA ASP A 117 33.99 27.31 -32.27
C ASP A 117 35.52 27.23 -32.40
N ALA A 118 36.15 26.31 -31.66
CA ALA A 118 37.60 26.09 -31.73
C ALA A 118 38.02 25.62 -33.12
N ALA A 119 37.25 24.71 -33.75
CA ALA A 119 37.52 24.24 -35.10
C ALA A 119 37.38 25.37 -36.14
N ALA A 120 36.39 26.25 -35.98
CA ALA A 120 36.22 27.43 -36.84
C ALA A 120 37.38 28.42 -36.68
N ALA A 121 37.78 28.73 -35.44
CA ALA A 121 38.91 29.61 -35.16
C ALA A 121 40.23 29.06 -35.70
N ALA A 122 40.48 27.76 -35.56
CA ALA A 122 41.66 27.10 -36.10
C ALA A 122 41.73 27.17 -37.63
N ARG A 123 40.58 27.01 -38.32
CA ARG A 123 40.49 27.20 -39.78
C ARG A 123 40.79 28.65 -40.18
N ALA A 124 40.16 29.62 -39.53
CA ALA A 124 40.38 31.04 -39.82
C ALA A 124 41.84 31.46 -39.60
N ALA A 125 42.47 31.00 -38.52
CA ALA A 125 43.88 31.25 -38.25
C ALA A 125 44.80 30.64 -39.32
N LYS A 126 44.48 29.43 -39.79
CA LYS A 126 45.22 28.77 -40.87
C LYS A 126 45.09 29.55 -42.18
N ASP A 127 43.89 29.97 -42.54
CA ASP A 127 43.63 30.75 -43.76
C ASP A 127 44.36 32.10 -43.71
N ALA A 128 44.37 32.77 -42.55
CA ALA A 128 45.10 34.02 -42.35
C ALA A 128 46.63 33.85 -42.47
N LEU A 129 47.19 32.77 -41.94
CA LEU A 129 48.62 32.46 -42.11
C LEU A 129 48.97 32.26 -43.59
N SER A 130 48.19 31.46 -44.31
CA SER A 130 48.41 31.23 -45.75
C SER A 130 48.25 32.50 -46.59
N ALA A 131 47.40 33.45 -46.17
CA ALA A 131 47.25 34.73 -46.85
C ALA A 131 48.44 35.68 -46.62
N HIS A 132 49.15 35.57 -45.50
CA HIS A 132 50.31 36.41 -45.19
C HIS A 132 51.64 35.88 -45.75
N GLU A 133 51.79 34.57 -45.96
CA GLU A 133 53.02 33.97 -46.52
C GLU A 133 53.49 34.60 -47.86
N PRO A 134 52.62 34.93 -48.83
CA PRO A 134 53.02 35.58 -50.07
C PRO A 134 53.49 37.03 -49.91
N GLU A 135 53.04 37.72 -48.86
CA GLU A 135 53.31 39.15 -48.60
C GLU A 135 54.74 39.39 -48.06
N TYR A 136 55.38 38.36 -47.51
CA TYR A 136 56.74 38.41 -46.95
C TYR A 136 57.78 37.63 -47.79
N ALA A 137 57.40 37.12 -48.96
CA ALA A 137 58.26 36.35 -49.85
C ALA A 137 58.98 37.20 -50.93
N SER A 138 58.95 38.53 -50.83
CA SER A 138 59.66 39.50 -51.69
C SER A 138 60.76 40.24 -50.95
#